data_AF-A0A9E3KUV9-F1
#
_entry.id   AF-A0A9E3KUV9-F1
#
_cell.length_a   1.000
_cell.length_b   1.000
_cell.length_c   1.000
_cell.angle_alpha   90.00
_cell.angle_beta   90.00
_cell.angle_gamma   90.00
#
_symmetry.space_group_name_H-M   'P 1'
#
loop_
_entity.id
_entity.type
_entity.pdbx_description
1 polymer ?
#
loop_
_entity_poly.entity_id
_entity_poly.type
_entity_poly.pdbx_seq_one_letter_code
_entity_poly.pdbx_strand_id
1 'polypeptide(L)'
;MSNLTGFLVTMGLMVAVILGVSQSFSTLPSFFYQSLVLLTASTIGLYFYLLRVRKDRPDFFVHFYLASIAIKLLAYGAYLALIIWEDRPGALENVVFFIAVYAVFTALEVGFLWRQISR
;
A
#
# COMPACT_ATOMS: atom_id res chain seq x y z
N MET A 1 -0.35 14.62 18.10
CA MET A 1 -1.00 13.56 17.30
C MET A 1 -0.25 12.26 17.53
N SER A 2 -0.95 11.15 17.78
CA SER A 2 -0.29 9.83 17.84
C SER A 2 0.27 9.48 16.46
N ASN A 3 1.38 8.75 16.38
CA ASN A 3 1.98 8.37 15.10
C ASN A 3 1.00 7.60 14.20
N LEU A 4 0.05 6.87 14.81
CA LEU A 4 -1.06 6.23 14.12
C LEU A 4 -2.02 7.23 13.46
N THR A 5 -2.48 8.25 14.21
CA THR A 5 -3.36 9.29 13.64
C THR A 5 -2.67 10.05 12.51
N GLY A 6 -1.36 10.32 12.64
CA GLY A 6 -0.58 10.93 11.58
C GLY A 6 -0.54 10.06 10.32
N PHE A 7 -0.27 8.76 10.48
CA PHE A 7 -0.23 7.81 9.37
C PHE A 7 -1.58 7.73 8.65
N LEU A 8 -2.69 7.56 9.39
CA LEU A 8 -4.02 7.47 8.79
C LEU A 8 -4.44 8.75 8.05
N VAL A 9 -4.12 9.92 8.61
CA VAL A 9 -4.39 11.21 7.96
C VAL A 9 -3.56 11.37 6.68
N THR A 10 -2.26 11.08 6.73
CA THR A 10 -1.41 11.12 5.53
C THR A 10 -1.89 10.14 4.48
N MET A 11 -2.32 8.94 4.88
CA MET A 11 -2.81 7.94 3.93
C MET A 11 -4.14 8.34 3.30
N GLY A 12 -5.07 8.87 4.09
CA GLY A 12 -6.32 9.44 3.58
C GLY A 12 -6.10 10.62 2.64
N LEU A 13 -5.14 11.50 2.96
CA LEU A 13 -4.74 12.61 2.09
C LEU A 13 -4.21 12.10 0.75
N MET A 14 -3.34 11.09 0.76
CA MET A 14 -2.77 10.53 -0.48
C MET A 14 -3.84 9.86 -1.35
N VAL A 15 -4.78 9.14 -0.74
CA VAL A 15 -5.95 8.60 -1.46
C VAL A 15 -6.78 9.74 -2.07
N ALA A 16 -7.05 10.81 -1.32
CA ALA A 16 -7.79 11.96 -1.83
C ALA A 16 -7.06 12.67 -2.99
N VAL A 17 -5.73 12.78 -2.92
CA VAL A 17 -4.90 13.33 -4.01
C VAL A 17 -4.99 12.44 -5.25
N ILE A 18 -4.88 11.11 -5.10
CA ILE A 18 -5.00 10.17 -6.22
C ILE A 18 -6.38 10.29 -6.88
N LEU A 19 -7.45 10.34 -6.08
CA LEU A 19 -8.83 10.51 -6.56
C LEU A 19 -9.07 11.89 -7.21
N GLY A 20 -8.41 12.93 -6.72
CA GLY A 20 -8.48 14.27 -7.31
C GLY A 20 -7.75 14.35 -8.65
N VAL A 21 -6.53 13.81 -8.71
CA VAL A 21 -5.71 13.76 -9.93
C VAL A 21 -6.39 12.89 -11.00
N SER A 22 -7.08 11.81 -10.63
CA SER A 22 -7.79 10.96 -11.57
C SER A 22 -8.92 11.68 -12.32
N GLN A 23 -9.48 12.76 -11.77
CA GLN A 23 -10.52 13.55 -12.47
C GLN A 23 -9.98 14.29 -13.70
N SER A 24 -8.66 14.50 -13.78
CA SER A 24 -8.01 15.17 -14.91
C SER A 24 -7.77 14.25 -16.11
N PHE A 25 -8.02 12.95 -15.97
CA PHE A 25 -7.82 11.96 -17.03
C PHE A 25 -9.16 11.49 -17.61
N SER A 26 -9.25 11.47 -18.94
CA SER A 26 -10.46 11.02 -19.65
C SER A 26 -10.69 9.51 -19.57
N THR A 27 -9.63 8.74 -19.31
CA THR A 27 -9.65 7.28 -19.16
C THR A 27 -8.89 6.89 -17.91
N LEU A 28 -9.47 5.97 -17.14
CA LEU A 28 -8.84 5.41 -15.95
C LEU A 28 -8.51 3.94 -16.20
N PRO A 29 -7.47 3.41 -15.54
CA PRO A 29 -7.19 1.98 -15.57
C PRO A 29 -8.42 1.17 -15.15
N SER A 30 -8.72 0.08 -15.84
CA SER A 30 -9.88 -0.78 -15.60
C SER A 30 -9.99 -1.26 -14.14
N PHE A 31 -8.84 -1.47 -13.48
CA PHE A 31 -8.75 -1.92 -12.09
C PHE A 31 -8.35 -0.80 -11.12
N PHE A 32 -8.60 0.47 -11.46
CA PHE A 32 -8.20 1.63 -10.66
C PHE A 32 -8.72 1.54 -9.22
N TYR A 33 -10.03 1.37 -9.03
CA TYR A 33 -10.63 1.33 -7.70
C TYR A 33 -10.24 0.07 -6.91
N GLN A 34 -10.19 -1.08 -7.58
CA GLN A 34 -9.81 -2.35 -6.99
C GLN A 34 -8.37 -2.29 -6.48
N SER A 35 -7.46 -1.76 -7.29
CA SER A 35 -6.05 -1.61 -6.93
C SER A 35 -5.86 -0.60 -5.80
N LEU A 36 -6.56 0.53 -5.85
CA LEU A 36 -6.50 1.56 -4.82
C LEU A 36 -6.98 1.03 -3.46
N VAL A 37 -8.15 0.38 -3.45
CA VAL A 37 -8.71 -0.22 -2.21
C VAL A 37 -7.80 -1.31 -1.67
N LEU A 38 -7.31 -2.22 -2.53
CA LEU A 38 -6.39 -3.28 -2.13
C LEU A 38 -5.13 -2.72 -1.50
N LEU A 39 -4.46 -1.78 -2.15
CA LEU A 39 -3.22 -1.17 -1.68
C LEU A 39 -3.45 -0.38 -0.38
N THR A 40 -4.52 0.41 -0.28
CA THR A 40 -4.84 1.16 0.95
C THR A 40 -5.14 0.22 2.10
N ALA A 41 -6.07 -0.74 1.92
CA ALA A 41 -6.50 -1.63 2.98
C ALA A 41 -5.36 -2.51 3.49
N SER A 42 -4.58 -3.09 2.57
CA SER A 42 -3.44 -3.93 2.91
C SER A 42 -2.33 -3.14 3.62
N THR A 43 -2.01 -1.92 3.17
CA THR A 43 -0.98 -1.08 3.82
C THR A 43 -1.41 -0.63 5.21
N ILE A 44 -2.68 -0.22 5.38
CA ILE A 44 -3.21 0.13 6.71
C ILE A 44 -3.21 -1.11 7.63
N GLY A 45 -3.72 -2.24 7.14
CA GLY A 45 -3.78 -3.49 7.90
C GLY A 45 -2.40 -3.97 8.35
N LEU A 46 -1.41 -3.92 7.45
CA LEU A 46 -0.03 -4.32 7.72
C LEU A 46 0.64 -3.36 8.72
N TYR A 47 0.42 -2.05 8.58
CA TYR A 47 0.89 -1.07 9.56
C TYR A 47 0.33 -1.35 10.96
N PHE A 48 -0.98 -1.55 11.09
CA PHE A 48 -1.60 -1.90 12.38
C PHE A 48 -1.07 -3.19 12.98
N TYR A 49 -0.92 -4.23 12.15
CA TYR A 49 -0.36 -5.51 12.56
C TYR A 49 1.06 -5.33 13.11
N LEU A 50 1.92 -4.60 12.40
CA LEU A 50 3.30 -4.36 12.83
C LEU A 50 3.39 -3.49 14.08
N LEU A 51 2.49 -2.53 14.27
CA LEU A 51 2.41 -1.77 15.53
C LEU A 51 2.08 -2.67 16.72
N ARG A 52 1.15 -3.61 16.53
CA ARG A 52 0.81 -4.59 17.56
C ARG A 52 1.98 -5.52 17.86
N VAL A 53 2.62 -6.07 16.83
CA VAL A 53 3.80 -6.93 16.98
C VAL A 53 4.93 -6.19 17.70
N ARG A 54 5.19 -4.91 17.37
CA ARG A 54 6.19 -4.11 18.09
C ARG A 54 5.89 -4.02 19.59
N LYS A 55 4.62 -3.79 19.96
CA LYS A 55 4.20 -3.66 21.35
C LYS A 55 4.31 -4.98 22.10
N ASP A 56 3.90 -6.08 21.47
CA ASP A 56 3.80 -7.40 22.11
C ASP A 56 5.13 -8.18 22.08
N ARG A 57 5.93 -8.04 21.01
CA ARG A 57 7.17 -8.79 20.74
C ARG A 57 8.19 -7.95 19.93
N PRO A 58 8.83 -6.95 20.55
CA PRO A 58 9.74 -6.03 19.86
C PRO A 58 10.94 -6.73 19.20
N ASP A 59 11.48 -7.79 19.82
CA ASP A 59 12.66 -8.51 19.31
C ASP A 59 12.41 -9.19 17.96
N PHE A 60 11.16 -9.54 17.67
CA PHE A 60 10.76 -10.20 16.42
C PHE A 60 10.21 -9.24 15.37
N PHE A 61 10.17 -7.93 15.65
CA PHE A 61 9.59 -6.94 14.75
C PHE A 61 10.16 -7.03 13.32
N VAL A 62 11.49 -7.09 13.19
CA VAL A 62 12.16 -7.17 11.88
C VAL A 62 11.79 -8.44 11.12
N HIS A 63 11.69 -9.58 11.81
CA HIS A 63 11.31 -10.85 11.21
C HIS A 63 9.89 -10.81 10.66
N PHE A 64 8.94 -10.30 11.45
CA PHE A 64 7.55 -10.13 11.01
C PHE A 64 7.41 -9.08 9.90
N TYR A 65 8.21 -8.02 9.93
CA TYR A 65 8.27 -7.04 8.85
C TYR A 65 8.72 -7.70 7.54
N LEU A 66 9.86 -8.40 7.54
CA LEU A 66 10.37 -9.09 6.35
C LEU A 66 9.39 -10.15 5.82
N ALA A 67 8.78 -10.93 6.73
CA ALA A 67 7.75 -11.90 6.36
C ALA A 67 6.54 -11.22 5.71
N SER A 68 6.10 -10.09 6.26
CA SER A 68 4.97 -9.32 5.71
C SER A 68 5.27 -8.77 4.31
N ILE A 69 6.50 -8.30 4.06
CA ILE A 69 6.93 -7.84 2.73
C ILE A 69 6.97 -9.02 1.74
N ALA A 70 7.47 -10.18 2.15
CA ALA A 70 7.47 -11.37 1.28
C ALA A 70 6.04 -11.79 0.90
N ILE A 71 5.11 -11.84 1.87
CA ILE A 71 3.70 -12.14 1.63
C ILE A 71 3.06 -11.08 0.72
N LYS A 72 3.33 -9.79 0.96
CA LYS A 72 2.84 -8.66 0.17
C LYS A 72 3.28 -8.77 -1.29
N LEU A 73 4.56 -9.09 -1.54
CA LEU A 73 5.11 -9.31 -2.88
C LEU A 73 4.41 -10.48 -3.60
N LEU A 74 4.22 -11.62 -2.93
CA LEU A 74 3.54 -12.78 -3.52
C LEU A 74 2.06 -12.47 -3.84
N ALA A 75 1.35 -11.86 -2.89
CA ALA A 75 -0.06 -11.50 -3.07
C ALA A 75 -0.25 -10.49 -4.21
N TYR A 76 0.61 -9.48 -4.29
CA TYR A 76 0.56 -8.47 -5.35
C TYR A 76 1.01 -9.02 -6.70
N GLY A 77 2.00 -9.92 -6.72
CA GLY A 77 2.39 -10.62 -7.94
C GLY A 77 1.23 -11.45 -8.51
N ALA A 78 0.52 -12.20 -7.66
CA ALA A 78 -0.67 -12.94 -8.06
C ALA A 78 -1.79 -12.01 -8.54
N TYR A 79 -2.04 -10.91 -7.83
CA TYR A 79 -3.03 -9.91 -8.24
C TYR A 79 -2.73 -9.30 -9.62
N LEU A 80 -1.47 -8.90 -9.87
CA LEU A 80 -1.06 -8.39 -11.17
C LEU A 80 -1.20 -9.43 -12.28
N ALA A 81 -0.85 -10.69 -12.01
CA ALA A 81 -1.04 -11.77 -12.97
C ALA A 81 -2.52 -11.96 -13.34
N LEU A 82 -3.43 -11.87 -12.37
CA LEU A 82 -4.88 -11.92 -12.60
C LEU A 82 -5.37 -10.74 -13.45
N ILE A 83 -4.93 -9.52 -13.15
CA ILE A 83 -5.31 -8.34 -13.96
C ILE A 83 -4.83 -8.47 -15.40
N ILE A 84 -3.58 -8.89 -15.60
CA ILE A 84 -3.00 -9.06 -16.95
C ILE A 84 -3.77 -10.14 -17.72
N TRP A 85 -4.25 -11.17 -17.04
CA TRP A 85 -5.04 -12.22 -17.67
C TRP A 85 -6.43 -11.72 -18.09
N GLU A 86 -7.12 -10.98 -17.21
CA GLU A 86 -8.49 -10.49 -17.45
C GLU A 86 -8.54 -9.35 -18.49
N ASP A 87 -7.63 -8.38 -18.41
CA ASP A 87 -7.59 -7.20 -19.27
C ASP A 87 -6.20 -7.01 -19.88
N ARG A 88 -5.90 -7.80 -20.92
CA ARG A 88 -4.65 -7.69 -21.68
C ARG A 88 -4.46 -6.32 -22.35
N PRO A 89 -5.47 -5.71 -23.00
CA PRO A 89 -5.32 -4.39 -23.61
C PRO A 89 -4.99 -3.28 -22.60
N GLY A 90 -5.64 -3.28 -21.43
CA GLY A 90 -5.40 -2.32 -20.35
C GLY A 90 -4.26 -2.69 -19.39
N ALA A 91 -3.57 -3.81 -19.62
CA ALA A 91 -2.58 -4.37 -18.69
C ALA A 91 -1.47 -3.36 -18.32
N LEU A 92 -0.95 -2.63 -19.30
CA LEU A 92 0.12 -1.66 -19.07
C LEU A 92 -0.33 -0.56 -18.09
N GLU A 93 -1.50 0.05 -18.33
CA GLU A 93 -2.03 1.13 -17.50
C GLU A 93 -2.31 0.65 -16.08
N ASN A 94 -2.90 -0.54 -15.93
CA ASN A 94 -3.17 -1.15 -14.63
C ASN A 94 -1.88 -1.43 -13.85
N VAL A 95 -0.87 -2.01 -14.49
CA VAL A 95 0.42 -2.34 -13.86
C VAL A 95 1.17 -1.06 -13.46
N VAL A 96 1.23 -0.06 -14.34
CA VAL A 96 1.91 1.22 -14.07
C VAL A 96 1.24 1.94 -12.89
N PHE A 97 -0.10 2.02 -12.90
CA PHE A 97 -0.85 2.59 -11.78
C PHE A 97 -0.56 1.85 -10.47
N PHE A 98 -0.61 0.52 -10.51
CA PHE A 98 -0.35 -0.31 -9.34
C PHE A 98 1.05 -0.06 -8.77
N ILE A 99 2.09 -0.10 -9.60
CA ILE A 99 3.48 0.10 -9.16
C ILE A 99 3.67 1.50 -8.58
N ALA A 100 3.12 2.53 -9.21
CA ALA A 100 3.24 3.91 -8.73
C ALA A 100 2.61 4.09 -7.35
N VAL A 101 1.36 3.63 -7.16
CA VAL A 101 0.66 3.74 -5.87
C VAL A 101 1.32 2.84 -4.82
N TYR A 102 1.72 1.62 -5.19
CA TYR A 102 2.45 0.70 -4.32
C TYR A 102 3.73 1.33 -3.76
N ALA A 103 4.54 1.97 -4.61
CA ALA A 103 5.80 2.58 -4.19
C ALA A 103 5.56 3.71 -3.19
N VAL A 104 4.58 4.58 -3.47
CA VAL A 104 4.20 5.69 -2.57
C VAL A 104 3.70 5.16 -1.22
N PHE A 105 2.80 4.18 -1.23
CA PHE A 105 2.23 3.63 0.00
C PHE A 105 3.27 2.87 0.83
N THR A 106 4.17 2.14 0.18
CA THR A 106 5.27 1.45 0.85
C THR A 106 6.27 2.45 1.44
N ALA A 107 6.60 3.54 0.73
CA ALA A 107 7.46 4.59 1.28
C ALA A 107 6.85 5.25 2.52
N LEU A 108 5.53 5.49 2.53
CA LEU A 108 4.82 6.01 3.69
C LEU A 108 4.82 5.01 4.86
N GLU A 109 4.50 3.74 4.60
CA GLU A 109 4.54 2.67 5.59
C GLU A 109 5.91 2.59 6.27
N VAL A 110 6.99 2.48 5.48
CA VAL A 110 8.37 2.41 5.98
C VAL A 110 8.77 3.69 6.70
N GLY A 111 8.48 4.86 6.15
CA GLY A 111 8.83 6.15 6.76
C GLY A 111 8.18 6.34 8.14
N PHE A 112 6.90 5.96 8.28
CA PHE A 112 6.19 6.04 9.55
C PHE A 112 6.65 4.96 10.55
N LEU A 113 6.97 3.74 10.09
CA LEU A 113 7.55 2.70 10.94
C LEU A 113 8.96 3.09 11.42
N TRP A 114 9.79 3.65 10.55
CA TRP A 114 11.13 4.12 10.89
C TRP A 114 11.10 5.20 11.98
N ARG A 115 10.26 6.23 11.78
CA ARG A 115 10.07 7.30 12.77
C ARG A 115 9.62 6.78 14.13
N GLN A 116 8.91 5.65 14.14
CA GLN A 116 8.47 5.00 15.37
C GLN A 116 9.59 4.25 16.09
N ILE A 117 10.55 3.68 15.37
CA ILE A 117 11.68 2.92 15.93
C ILE A 117 12.80 3.87 16.40
N SER A 118 13.08 4.94 15.66
CA SER A 118 14.14 5.90 15.99
C SER A 118 13.78 6.92 17.08
N ARG A 119 12.59 6.82 17.68
CA ARG A 119 12.15 7.61 18.83
C ARG A 119 11.98 6.71 20.03
#